data_AF-A0A7C4H7T6-F1
#
_entry.id   AF-A0A7C4H7T6-F1
#
_cell.length_a   1.000
_cell.length_b   1.000
_cell.length_c   1.000
_cell.angle_alpha   90.00
_cell.angle_beta   90.00
_cell.angle_gamma   90.00
#
_symmetry.space_group_name_H-M   'P 1'
#
loop_
_entity.id
_entity.type
_entity.pdbx_description
1 polymer ?
#
loop_
_entity_poly.entity_id
_entity_poly.type
_entity_poly.pdbx_seq_one_letter_code
_entity_poly.pdbx_strand_id
1 'polypeptide(L)'
;MSEIEVPLKPMGREDIQKLEAVLLLATVSRKDVIEKMKSGDAKDRITWIDSLAIAAGALAREKAGMTISKIAEELGRGEPTIRAHLTKKTEAGKLVRETYDMLLKGERVLTFLEYDLREEYEKLKQ
;
A
#
# COMPACT_ATOMS: atom_id res chain seq x y z
N MET A 1 3.78 -12.21 -19.13
CA MET A 1 3.08 -11.09 -18.46
C MET A 1 4.01 -9.91 -18.52
N SER A 2 3.58 -8.76 -19.06
CA SER A 2 4.37 -7.54 -18.99
C SER A 2 4.72 -7.25 -17.53
N GLU A 3 6.00 -7.03 -17.23
CA GLU A 3 6.43 -6.54 -15.93
C GLU A 3 5.62 -5.27 -15.64
N ILE A 4 4.83 -5.26 -14.57
CA ILE A 4 4.12 -4.05 -14.16
C ILE A 4 5.21 -3.10 -13.66
N GLU A 5 5.56 -2.11 -14.48
CA GLU A 5 6.51 -1.08 -14.09
C GLU A 5 5.86 -0.21 -13.01
N VAL A 6 6.42 -0.25 -11.79
CA VAL A 6 5.93 0.52 -10.66
C VAL A 6 6.61 1.90 -10.67
N PRO A 7 5.86 3.00 -10.83
CA PRO A 7 6.46 4.33 -10.91
C PRO A 7 6.82 4.84 -9.51
N LEU A 8 7.99 4.43 -9.00
CA LEU A 8 8.46 4.79 -7.64
C LEU A 8 8.73 6.30 -7.47
N LYS A 9 8.89 7.03 -8.58
CA LYS A 9 8.87 8.50 -8.67
C LYS A 9 7.75 8.92 -9.62
N PRO A 10 6.49 8.89 -9.17
CA PRO A 10 5.35 9.02 -10.06
C PRO A 10 5.26 10.43 -10.65
N MET A 11 4.99 10.51 -11.96
CA MET A 11 4.79 11.77 -12.67
C MET A 11 3.36 11.89 -13.19
N GLY A 12 2.62 12.85 -12.66
CA GLY A 12 1.22 13.07 -13.04
C GLY A 12 0.25 12.07 -12.40
N ARG A 13 -1.03 12.23 -12.73
CA ARG A 13 -2.14 11.56 -12.03
C ARG A 13 -2.13 10.05 -12.17
N GLU A 14 -1.83 9.55 -13.36
CA GLU A 14 -1.88 8.11 -13.64
C GLU A 14 -0.82 7.35 -12.83
N ASP A 15 0.41 7.85 -12.81
CA ASP A 15 1.49 7.23 -12.04
C ASP A 15 1.23 7.28 -10.53
N ILE A 16 0.67 8.38 -10.03
CA ILE A 16 0.29 8.50 -8.62
C ILE A 16 -0.72 7.42 -8.27
N GLN A 17 -1.76 7.24 -9.10
CA GLN A 17 -2.78 6.21 -8.88
C GLN A 17 -2.21 4.80 -8.98
N LYS A 18 -1.28 4.54 -9.92
CA LYS A 18 -0.57 3.26 -10.03
C LYS A 18 0.25 2.97 -8.78
N LEU A 19 1.07 3.93 -8.32
CA LEU A 19 1.88 3.75 -7.13
C LEU A 19 1.00 3.56 -5.88
N GLU A 20 -0.07 4.34 -5.74
CA GLU A 20 -1.05 4.18 -4.65
C GLU A 20 -1.65 2.77 -4.62
N ALA A 21 -2.14 2.29 -5.77
CA ALA A 21 -2.73 0.95 -5.89
C ALA A 21 -1.71 -0.16 -5.56
N VAL A 22 -0.49 -0.05 -6.10
CA VAL A 22 0.58 -1.01 -5.82
C VAL A 22 0.94 -1.01 -4.34
N LEU A 23 1.11 0.15 -3.72
CA LEU A 23 1.45 0.26 -2.30
C LEU A 23 0.37 -0.36 -1.41
N LEU A 24 -0.91 -0.10 -1.70
CA LEU A 24 -2.01 -0.68 -0.95
C LEU A 24 -2.01 -2.21 -1.09
N LEU A 25 -2.05 -2.71 -2.33
CA LEU A 25 -2.13 -4.15 -2.62
C LEU A 25 -0.93 -4.91 -2.08
N ALA A 26 0.28 -4.39 -2.28
CA ALA A 26 1.50 -4.98 -1.75
C ALA A 26 1.49 -5.02 -0.22
N THR A 27 1.06 -3.94 0.44
CA THR A 27 1.04 -3.89 1.90
C THR A 27 0.04 -4.88 2.49
N VAL A 28 -1.18 -4.95 1.95
CA VAL A 28 -2.20 -5.92 2.44
C VAL A 28 -1.86 -7.37 2.07
N SER A 29 -0.97 -7.59 1.11
CA SER A 29 -0.50 -8.94 0.71
C SER A 29 0.61 -9.48 1.62
N ARG A 30 1.24 -8.63 2.45
CA ARG A 30 2.31 -9.07 3.34
C ARG A 30 1.76 -10.00 4.42
N LYS A 31 2.46 -11.12 4.67
CA LYS A 31 2.04 -12.14 5.65
C LYS A 31 1.83 -11.56 7.05
N ASP A 32 2.76 -10.73 7.52
CA ASP A 32 2.69 -10.09 8.84
C ASP A 32 1.48 -9.13 8.95
N VAL A 33 1.12 -8.46 7.86
CA VAL A 33 -0.07 -7.59 7.81
C VAL A 33 -1.36 -8.41 7.81
N ILE A 34 -1.41 -9.49 7.01
CA ILE A 34 -2.56 -10.40 6.98
C ILE A 34 -2.79 -11.03 8.36
N GLU A 35 -1.74 -11.47 9.04
CA GLU A 35 -1.82 -12.03 10.39
C GLU A 35 -2.35 -11.01 11.41
N LYS A 36 -1.84 -9.77 11.37
CA LYS A 36 -2.36 -8.66 12.20
C LYS A 36 -3.83 -8.36 11.92
N MET A 37 -4.26 -8.40 10.65
CA MET A 37 -5.66 -8.17 10.30
C MET A 37 -6.56 -9.32 10.74
N LYS A 38 -6.09 -10.57 10.68
CA LYS A 38 -6.88 -11.74 11.10
C LYS A 38 -7.14 -11.80 12.60
N SER A 39 -6.30 -11.17 13.43
CA SER A 39 -6.45 -11.20 14.90
C SER A 39 -7.52 -10.26 15.46
N GLY A 40 -8.11 -9.36 14.67
CA GLY A 40 -9.15 -8.41 15.10
C GLY A 40 -10.54 -8.74 14.56
N ASP A 41 -11.58 -8.10 15.13
CA ASP A 41 -12.96 -8.23 14.67
C ASP A 41 -13.17 -7.56 13.29
N ALA A 42 -14.28 -7.87 12.61
CA ALA A 42 -14.54 -7.38 11.25
C ALA A 42 -14.50 -5.85 11.12
N LYS A 43 -14.96 -5.12 12.14
CA LYS A 43 -14.93 -3.65 12.19
C LYS A 43 -13.51 -3.10 12.28
N ASP A 44 -12.65 -3.77 13.03
CA ASP A 44 -11.24 -3.38 13.15
C ASP A 44 -10.52 -3.60 11.83
N ARG A 45 -10.79 -4.72 11.13
CA ARG A 45 -10.25 -4.97 9.78
C ARG A 45 -10.59 -3.88 8.78
N ILE A 46 -11.84 -3.42 8.76
CA ILE A 46 -12.28 -2.33 7.86
C ILE A 46 -11.52 -1.03 8.18
N THR A 47 -11.39 -0.70 9.47
CA THR A 47 -10.70 0.52 9.92
C THR A 47 -9.21 0.48 9.54
N TRP A 48 -8.60 -0.70 9.60
CA TRP A 48 -7.22 -0.92 9.16
C TRP A 48 -7.05 -0.71 7.66
N ILE A 49 -7.94 -1.26 6.83
CA ILE A 49 -7.88 -1.09 5.36
C ILE A 49 -8.04 0.39 4.98
N ASP A 50 -8.98 1.12 5.58
CA ASP A 50 -9.14 2.57 5.33
C ASP A 50 -7.87 3.34 5.70
N SER A 51 -7.28 3.03 6.85
CA SER A 51 -6.02 3.65 7.29
C SER A 51 -4.85 3.35 6.34
N LEU A 52 -4.77 2.13 5.80
CA LEU A 52 -3.75 1.73 4.82
C LEU A 52 -3.96 2.44 3.48
N ALA A 53 -5.20 2.57 3.02
CA ALA A 53 -5.53 3.28 1.78
C ALA A 53 -5.13 4.76 1.86
N ILE A 54 -5.47 5.44 2.96
CA ILE A 54 -5.06 6.84 3.18
C ILE A 54 -3.53 6.97 3.23
N ALA A 55 -2.85 6.06 3.93
CA ALA A 55 -1.39 6.08 4.01
C ALA A 55 -0.72 5.84 2.64
N ALA A 56 -1.23 4.90 1.83
CA ALA A 56 -0.74 4.63 0.48
C ALA A 56 -0.95 5.82 -0.44
N GLY A 57 -2.15 6.41 -0.45
CA GLY A 57 -2.45 7.60 -1.25
C GLY A 57 -1.64 8.82 -0.84
N ALA A 58 -1.39 8.98 0.47
CA ALA A 58 -0.54 10.05 0.98
C ALA A 58 0.91 9.88 0.53
N LEU A 59 1.45 8.67 0.64
CA LEU A 59 2.83 8.38 0.25
C LEU A 59 3.04 8.54 -1.26
N ALA A 60 2.12 8.04 -2.09
CA ALA A 60 2.24 8.16 -3.54
C ALA A 60 2.34 9.62 -4.00
N ARG A 61 1.54 10.50 -3.39
CA ARG A 61 1.54 11.94 -3.67
C ARG A 61 2.76 12.65 -3.10
N GLU A 62 3.25 12.26 -1.92
CA GLU A 62 4.54 12.75 -1.39
C GLU A 62 5.68 12.43 -2.36
N LYS A 63 5.68 11.23 -2.96
CA LYS A 63 6.66 10.84 -3.98
C LYS A 63 6.52 11.55 -5.31
N ALA A 64 5.35 12.09 -5.62
CA ALA A 64 5.15 13.04 -6.72
C ALA A 64 5.57 14.49 -6.38
N GLY A 65 6.08 14.75 -5.17
CA GLY A 65 6.51 16.07 -4.73
C GLY A 65 5.38 16.99 -4.26
N MET A 66 4.18 16.46 -3.99
CA MET A 66 3.07 17.26 -3.47
C MET A 66 3.29 17.70 -2.03
N THR A 67 2.80 18.88 -1.68
CA THR A 67 2.82 19.40 -0.30
C THR A 67 1.77 18.70 0.57
N ILE A 68 1.98 18.67 1.89
CA ILE A 68 1.03 18.05 2.84
C ILE A 68 -0.37 18.66 2.71
N SER A 69 -0.47 19.98 2.54
CA SER A 69 -1.75 20.67 2.34
C SER A 69 -2.48 20.19 1.09
N LYS A 70 -1.76 20.00 -0.02
CA LYS A 70 -2.37 19.51 -1.26
C LYS A 70 -2.82 18.05 -1.13
N ILE A 71 -2.02 17.23 -0.48
CA ILE A 71 -2.36 15.82 -0.21
C ILE A 71 -3.61 15.74 0.66
N ALA A 72 -3.70 16.56 1.71
CA ALA A 72 -4.85 16.63 2.60
C ALA A 72 -6.14 17.03 1.86
N GLU A 73 -6.07 18.04 1.01
CA GLU A 73 -7.16 18.45 0.13
C GLU A 73 -7.61 17.31 -0.79
N GLU A 74 -6.68 16.69 -1.53
CA GLU A 74 -7.01 15.64 -2.50
C GLU A 74 -7.57 14.36 -1.87
N LEU A 75 -7.11 14.01 -0.67
CA LEU A 75 -7.58 12.82 0.04
C LEU A 75 -8.79 13.10 0.93
N GLY A 76 -9.25 14.35 1.05
CA GLY A 76 -10.35 14.72 1.93
C GLY A 76 -10.05 14.38 3.39
N ARG A 77 -8.83 14.68 3.86
CA ARG A 77 -8.36 14.44 5.23
C ARG A 77 -7.68 15.68 5.79
N GLY A 78 -7.56 15.76 7.12
CA GLY A 78 -6.81 16.85 7.75
C GLY A 78 -5.29 16.69 7.57
N GLU A 79 -4.56 17.79 7.45
CA GLU A 79 -3.08 17.78 7.44
C GLU A 79 -2.45 17.01 8.61
N PRO A 80 -2.98 17.06 9.86
CA PRO A 80 -2.43 16.27 10.96
C PRO A 80 -2.45 14.76 10.67
N THR A 81 -3.53 14.26 10.06
CA THR A 81 -3.67 12.85 9.67
C THR A 81 -2.65 12.46 8.61
N ILE A 82 -2.54 13.26 7.54
CA ILE A 82 -1.56 13.03 6.47
C ILE A 82 -0.13 13.04 7.02
N ARG A 83 0.20 14.03 7.86
CA ARG A 83 1.51 14.14 8.50
C ARG A 83 1.80 12.93 9.38
N ALA A 84 0.83 12.44 10.15
CA ALA A 84 1.01 11.27 11.01
C ALA A 84 1.32 10.00 10.21
N HIS A 85 0.67 9.80 9.06
CA HIS A 85 1.00 8.69 8.15
C HIS A 85 2.39 8.84 7.52
N LEU A 86 2.69 9.99 6.91
CA LEU A 86 3.95 10.22 6.20
C LEU A 86 5.18 10.15 7.12
N THR A 87 5.03 10.58 8.37
CA THR A 87 6.09 10.54 9.40
C THR A 87 6.14 9.23 10.17
N LYS A 88 5.42 8.18 9.71
CA LYS A 88 5.43 6.84 10.29
C LYS A 88 4.98 6.80 11.77
N LYS A 89 4.18 7.78 12.22
CA LYS A 89 3.60 7.79 13.58
C LYS A 89 2.49 6.75 13.70
N THR A 90 1.68 6.61 12.66
CA THR A 90 0.65 5.57 12.57
C THR A 90 1.26 4.24 12.14
N GLU A 91 0.68 3.12 12.57
CA GLU A 91 1.08 1.79 12.11
C GLU A 91 0.89 1.61 10.59
N ALA A 92 -0.24 2.05 10.03
CA ALA A 92 -0.48 2.01 8.59
C ALA A 92 0.62 2.74 7.79
N GLY A 93 1.03 3.93 8.26
CA GLY A 93 2.11 4.70 7.65
C GLY A 93 3.48 4.01 7.73
N LYS A 94 3.76 3.25 8.81
CA LYS A 94 4.98 2.43 8.91
C LYS A 94 4.97 1.31 7.88
N LEU A 95 3.90 0.51 7.86
CA LEU A 95 3.76 -0.64 6.97
C LEU A 95 3.86 -0.24 5.50
N VAL A 96 3.14 0.81 5.09
CA VAL A 96 3.16 1.32 3.72
C VAL A 96 4.56 1.83 3.33
N ARG A 97 5.26 2.51 4.25
CA ARG A 97 6.62 2.98 3.99
C ARG A 97 7.59 1.81 3.83
N GLU A 98 7.52 0.81 4.69
CA GLU A 98 8.34 -0.39 4.59
C GLU A 98 8.11 -1.10 3.25
N THR A 99 6.85 -1.24 2.82
CA THR A 99 6.51 -1.82 1.52
C THR A 99 7.11 -1.01 0.36
N TYR A 100 7.08 0.33 0.43
CA TYR A 100 7.74 1.19 -0.55
C TYR A 100 9.26 0.98 -0.57
N ASP A 101 9.88 0.85 0.60
CA ASP A 101 11.34 0.62 0.72
C ASP A 101 11.73 -0.78 0.18
N MET A 102 10.87 -1.80 0.32
CA MET A 102 11.02 -3.11 -0.30
C MET A 102 10.94 -3.03 -1.84
N LEU A 103 9.95 -2.28 -2.36
CA LEU A 103 9.81 -2.04 -3.80
C LEU A 103 11.05 -1.35 -4.40
N LEU A 104 11.63 -0.37 -3.69
CA LEU A 104 12.88 0.28 -4.09
C LEU A 104 14.06 -0.69 -4.21
N LYS A 105 14.07 -1.76 -3.43
CA LYS A 105 15.10 -2.82 -3.46
C LYS A 105 14.82 -3.89 -4.51
N GLY A 106 13.71 -3.81 -5.24
CA GLY A 106 13.29 -4.83 -6.20
C GLY A 106 12.74 -6.09 -5.54
N GLU A 107 12.31 -6.03 -4.28
CA GLU A 107 11.71 -7.17 -3.61
C GLU A 107 10.31 -7.47 -4.18
N ARG A 108 9.94 -8.76 -4.23
CA ARG A 108 8.60 -9.18 -4.66
C ARG A 108 7.61 -8.99 -3.51
N VAL A 109 6.72 -8.00 -3.64
CA VAL A 109 5.78 -7.62 -2.58
C VAL A 109 4.31 -7.96 -2.87
N LEU A 110 4.00 -8.44 -4.08
CA LEU A 110 2.65 -8.91 -4.47
C LEU A 110 2.49 -10.42 -4.28
N THR A 111 2.92 -10.93 -3.12
CA THR A 111 3.02 -12.36 -2.81
C THR A 111 1.67 -13.08 -2.73
N PHE A 112 0.56 -12.37 -2.49
CA PHE A 112 -0.80 -12.94 -2.52
C PHE A 112 -1.15 -13.52 -3.91
N LEU A 113 -0.76 -12.84 -4.99
CA LEU A 113 -0.98 -13.33 -6.36
C LEU A 113 -0.18 -14.60 -6.64
N GLU A 114 0.99 -14.75 -6.02
CA GLU A 114 1.81 -15.97 -6.18
C GLU A 114 1.29 -17.16 -5.35
N TYR A 115 0.58 -16.90 -4.25
CA TYR A 115 0.06 -17.94 -3.36
C TYR A 115 -1.15 -18.67 -3.95
N ASP A 116 -2.13 -17.92 -4.46
CA ASP A 116 -3.36 -18.49 -5.01
C ASP A 116 -3.09 -19.28 -6.31
N LEU A 117 -2.22 -18.73 -7.16
CA LEU A 117 -1.78 -19.41 -8.39
C LEU A 117 -1.04 -20.73 -8.10
N ARG A 118 -0.27 -20.82 -7.01
CA ARG A 118 0.40 -22.08 -6.63
C ARG A 118 -0.60 -23.12 -6.11
N GLU A 119 -1.52 -22.73 -5.24
CA GLU A 119 -2.53 -23.68 -4.73
C GLU A 119 -3.44 -24.20 -5.84
N GLU A 120 -3.84 -23.35 -6.78
CA GLU A 120 -4.68 -23.75 -7.91
C GLU A 120 -3.91 -24.64 -8.91
N TYR A 121 -2.63 -24.34 -9.17
CA TYR A 121 -1.77 -25.17 -10.02
C TYR A 121 -1.50 -26.58 -9.44
N GLU A 122 -1.33 -26.69 -8.12
CA GLU A 122 -1.18 -27.99 -7.45
C GLU A 122 -2.48 -28.79 -7.46
N LYS A 123 -3.65 -28.15 -7.39
CA LYS A 123 -4.96 -28.81 -7.55
C LYS A 123 -5.19 -29.34 -8.97
N LEU A 124 -4.66 -28.67 -9.98
CA LEU A 124 -4.76 -29.07 -11.39
C LEU A 124 -3.81 -30.22 -11.78
N LYS A 125 -2.82 -30.53 -10.94
CA LYS A 125 -1.90 -31.68 -11.14
C LYS A 125 -2.40 -32.99 -10.52
N GLN A 126 -3.50 -32.96 -9.77
CA GLN A 126 -4.16 -34.15 -9.20
C GLN A 126 -5.27 -34.63 -10.13
#